data_AF-A0A2S9G1H6-F1
#
_entry.id   AF-A0A2S9G1H6-F1
#
_cell.length_a   1.000
_cell.length_b   1.000
_cell.length_c   1.000
_cell.angle_alpha   90.00
_cell.angle_beta   90.00
_cell.angle_gamma   90.00
#
_symmetry.space_group_name_H-M   'P 1'
#
loop_
_entity.id
_entity.type
_entity.pdbx_description
1 polymer ?
#
loop_
_entity_poly.entity_id
_entity_poly.type
_entity_poly.pdbx_seq_one_letter_code
_entity_poly.pdbx_strand_id
1 'polypeptide(L)'
;MDGPDGTVAHAELDFGSGRVQLGDPAEAYKIAAPDGGADVVTFSIALYCSDVDAVVARAEKAGATVRETPQDFATGDRFASIRDP
;
A
#
# COMPACT_ATOMS: atom_id res chain seq x y z
N MET A 1 7.16 9.50 14.69
CA MET A 1 6.82 9.98 16.04
C MET A 1 6.24 8.81 16.77
N ASP A 2 6.91 8.40 17.83
CA ASP A 2 6.49 7.26 18.63
C ASP A 2 5.41 7.72 19.61
N GLY A 3 4.40 6.89 19.78
CA GLY A 3 3.34 7.05 20.78
C GLY A 3 3.79 6.52 22.15
N PRO A 4 3.01 6.84 23.21
CA PRO A 4 3.38 6.54 24.60
C PRO A 4 3.53 5.04 24.92
N ASP A 5 3.00 4.14 24.08
CA ASP A 5 3.03 2.69 24.27
C ASP A 5 3.84 1.95 23.18
N GLY A 6 4.79 2.64 22.54
CA GLY A 6 5.58 2.08 21.42
C GLY A 6 4.80 1.97 20.11
N THR A 7 3.60 2.55 20.06
CA THR A 7 2.82 2.68 18.83
C THR A 7 3.45 3.70 17.88
N VAL A 8 3.16 3.59 16.60
CA VAL A 8 3.49 4.60 15.61
C VAL A 8 2.38 5.64 15.58
N ALA A 9 2.53 6.74 16.32
CA ALA A 9 1.56 7.85 16.24
C ALA A 9 1.59 8.53 14.87
N HIS A 10 2.78 8.60 14.26
CA HIS A 10 2.96 9.12 12.91
C HIS A 10 4.25 8.58 12.29
N ALA A 11 4.12 8.00 11.11
CA ALA A 11 5.23 7.70 10.22
C ALA A 11 4.91 8.21 8.82
N GLU A 12 5.98 8.37 8.05
CA GLU A 12 5.87 8.84 6.70
C GLU A 12 6.89 8.17 5.79
N LEU A 13 6.42 7.83 4.60
CA LEU A 13 7.24 7.37 3.50
C LEU A 13 7.31 8.51 2.47
N ASP A 14 8.51 9.04 2.26
CA ASP A 14 8.78 10.05 1.25
C ASP A 14 9.28 9.36 -0.04
N PHE A 15 8.57 9.62 -1.14
CA PHE A 15 8.87 9.09 -2.47
C PHE A 15 9.52 10.14 -3.39
N GLY A 16 9.83 11.33 -2.88
CA GLY A 16 10.39 12.46 -3.63
C GLY A 16 9.37 13.20 -4.51
N SER A 17 8.33 12.51 -4.99
CA SER A 17 7.21 13.06 -5.75
C SER A 17 5.89 13.09 -4.96
N GLY A 18 5.92 12.66 -3.69
CA GLY A 18 4.76 12.55 -2.82
C GLY A 18 5.11 11.87 -1.51
N ARG A 19 4.18 11.92 -0.55
CA ARG A 19 4.35 11.37 0.80
C ARG A 19 3.14 10.49 1.13
N VAL A 20 3.38 9.33 1.73
CA VAL A 20 2.33 8.50 2.34
C VAL A 20 2.50 8.58 3.84
N GLN A 21 1.47 9.06 4.52
CA GLN A 21 1.44 9.17 5.98
C GLN A 21 0.62 8.02 6.55
N LEU A 22 1.14 7.42 7.61
CA LEU A 22 0.55 6.26 8.27
C LEU A 22 0.77 6.34 9.77
N GLY A 23 -0.02 5.58 10.50
CA GLY A 23 0.06 5.43 11.95
C GLY A 23 -0.74 4.22 12.39
N ASP A 24 -0.54 3.83 13.63
CA ASP A 24 -1.28 2.75 14.27
C ASP A 24 -2.75 3.15 14.48
N PRO A 25 -3.64 2.15 14.68
CA PRO A 25 -5.04 2.39 15.00
C PRO A 25 -5.21 3.34 16.18
N ALA A 26 -6.22 4.22 16.09
CA ALA A 26 -6.46 5.24 17.09
C ALA A 26 -7.97 5.42 17.33
N GLU A 27 -8.45 4.93 18.48
CA GLU A 27 -9.87 4.94 18.84
C GLU A 27 -10.44 6.36 18.94
N ALA A 28 -9.64 7.30 19.48
CA ALA A 28 -10.02 8.71 19.62
C ALA A 28 -10.39 9.35 18.26
N TYR A 29 -9.80 8.85 17.17
CA TYR A 29 -10.03 9.33 15.81
C TYR A 29 -10.84 8.36 14.95
N LYS A 30 -11.34 7.25 15.53
CA LYS A 30 -12.06 6.19 14.81
C LYS A 30 -11.26 5.59 13.64
N ILE A 31 -9.94 5.50 13.83
CA ILE A 31 -9.02 4.85 12.89
C ILE A 31 -8.83 3.40 13.35
N ALA A 32 -9.10 2.44 12.46
CA ALA A 32 -8.95 1.01 12.72
C ALA A 32 -7.98 0.37 11.72
N ALA A 33 -7.25 -0.66 12.16
CA ALA A 33 -6.49 -1.50 11.25
C ALA A 33 -7.45 -2.34 10.40
N PRO A 34 -7.11 -2.62 9.13
CA PRO A 34 -7.78 -3.65 8.36
C PRO A 34 -7.68 -5.01 9.05
N ASP A 35 -8.68 -5.86 8.85
CA ASP A 35 -8.59 -7.27 9.26
C ASP A 35 -7.68 -8.03 8.29
N GLY A 36 -6.45 -8.33 8.72
CA GLY A 36 -5.46 -9.05 7.90
C GLY A 36 -5.88 -10.47 7.51
N GLY A 37 -6.85 -11.08 8.20
CA GLY A 37 -7.38 -12.39 7.86
C GLY A 37 -8.56 -12.35 6.87
N ALA A 38 -9.16 -11.18 6.65
CA ALA A 38 -10.30 -11.04 5.76
C ALA A 38 -9.86 -10.88 4.30
N ASP A 39 -10.67 -11.41 3.36
CA ASP A 39 -10.51 -11.09 1.94
C ASP A 39 -11.23 -9.80 1.54
N VAL A 40 -10.99 -8.75 2.32
CA VAL A 40 -11.63 -7.43 2.17
C VAL A 40 -10.57 -6.34 2.18
N VAL A 41 -10.50 -5.57 1.09
CA VAL A 41 -9.61 -4.42 0.96
C VAL A 41 -10.38 -3.16 1.34
N THR A 42 -9.90 -2.44 2.36
CA THR A 42 -10.59 -1.25 2.91
C THR A 42 -10.16 0.07 2.26
N PHE A 43 -9.04 0.09 1.54
CA PHE A 43 -8.54 1.24 0.79
C PHE A 43 -7.66 0.81 -0.39
N SER A 44 -7.44 1.70 -1.36
CA SER A 44 -6.52 1.48 -2.47
C SER A 44 -5.72 2.76 -2.74
N ILE A 45 -4.45 2.59 -3.11
CA ILE A 45 -3.54 3.68 -3.47
C ILE A 45 -3.04 3.43 -4.89
N ALA A 46 -3.18 4.43 -5.76
CA ALA A 46 -2.53 4.43 -7.07
C ALA A 46 -1.11 4.98 -6.95
N LEU A 47 -0.12 4.16 -7.32
CA LEU A 47 1.28 4.54 -7.38
C LEU A 47 1.74 4.58 -8.83
N TYR A 48 2.10 5.78 -9.32
CA TYR A 48 2.84 5.90 -10.56
C TYR A 48 4.31 5.56 -10.31
N CYS A 49 4.85 4.64 -11.10
CA CYS A 49 6.25 4.25 -11.05
C CYS A 49 6.80 4.11 -12.47
N SER A 50 8.12 4.11 -12.59
CA SER A 50 8.80 4.01 -13.89
C SER A 50 8.78 2.59 -14.47
N ASP A 51 8.58 1.56 -13.63
CA ASP A 51 8.65 0.16 -14.02
C ASP A 51 7.69 -0.70 -13.19
N VAL A 52 6.51 -0.97 -13.77
CA VAL A 52 5.45 -1.75 -13.11
C VAL A 52 5.86 -3.20 -12.91
N ASP A 53 6.55 -3.80 -13.88
CA ASP A 53 6.95 -5.21 -13.82
C ASP A 53 7.94 -5.46 -12.68
N ALA A 54 8.95 -4.58 -12.55
CA ALA A 54 9.94 -4.69 -11.49
C ALA A 54 9.31 -4.47 -10.10
N VAL A 55 8.38 -3.53 -9.97
CA VAL A 55 7.67 -3.27 -8.70
C VAL A 55 6.81 -4.46 -8.31
N VAL A 56 6.03 -5.02 -9.24
CA VAL A 56 5.16 -6.18 -8.97
C VAL A 56 5.97 -7.41 -8.60
N ALA A 57 7.04 -7.72 -9.36
CA ALA A 57 7.90 -8.87 -9.04
C ALA A 57 8.53 -8.75 -7.64
N ARG A 58 8.92 -7.53 -7.24
CA ARG A 58 9.43 -7.28 -5.88
C ARG A 58 8.36 -7.46 -4.82
N ALA A 59 7.15 -6.96 -5.07
CA ALA A 59 6.04 -7.06 -4.13
C ALA A 59 5.59 -8.51 -3.94
N GLU A 60 5.46 -9.27 -5.02
CA GLU A 60 5.11 -10.70 -4.98
C GLU A 60 6.16 -11.50 -4.19
N LYS A 61 7.45 -11.24 -4.41
CA LYS A 61 8.53 -11.84 -3.61
C LYS A 61 8.45 -11.48 -2.11
N ALA A 62 7.87 -10.32 -1.78
CA ALA A 62 7.64 -9.89 -0.40
C ALA A 62 6.33 -10.46 0.20
N GLY A 63 5.58 -11.27 -0.56
CA GLY A 63 4.34 -11.93 -0.11
C GLY A 63 3.05 -11.27 -0.59
N ALA A 64 3.13 -10.22 -1.41
CA ALA A 64 1.93 -9.57 -1.95
C ALA A 64 1.18 -10.53 -2.88
N THR A 65 -0.15 -10.44 -2.87
CA THR A 65 -1.01 -11.20 -3.80
C THR A 65 -1.26 -10.37 -5.06
N VAL A 66 -0.87 -10.90 -6.22
CA VAL A 66 -1.18 -10.27 -7.52
C VAL A 66 -2.65 -10.52 -7.86
N ARG A 67 -3.43 -9.43 -8.01
CA ARG A 67 -4.85 -9.49 -8.40
C ARG A 67 -5.02 -9.36 -9.91
N GLU A 68 -4.25 -8.45 -10.51
CA GLU A 68 -4.19 -8.23 -11.95
C GLU A 68 -2.72 -8.17 -12.36
N THR A 69 -2.31 -9.07 -13.24
CA THR A 69 -0.93 -9.13 -13.74
C THR A 69 -0.59 -7.87 -14.54
N PRO A 70 0.69 -7.44 -14.58
CA PRO A 70 1.14 -6.33 -15.41
C PRO A 70 0.64 -6.42 -16.86
N GLN A 71 -0.14 -5.44 -17.25
CA GLN A 71 -0.76 -5.35 -18.59
C GLN A 71 -0.90 -3.90 -19.04
N ASP A 72 -1.07 -3.70 -20.33
CA ASP A 72 -1.23 -2.36 -20.91
C ASP A 72 -2.72 -2.00 -20.99
N PHE A 73 -3.08 -0.84 -20.47
CA PHE A 73 -4.40 -0.24 -20.69
C PHE A 73 -4.53 0.23 -22.13
N ALA A 74 -5.77 0.29 -22.63
CA ALA A 74 -6.08 0.83 -23.95
C ALA A 74 -5.63 2.29 -24.14
N THR A 75 -5.45 3.04 -23.04
CA THR A 75 -4.94 4.42 -23.02
C THR A 75 -3.40 4.51 -23.05
N GLY A 76 -2.70 3.38 -23.04
CA GLY A 76 -1.24 3.30 -23.16
C GLY A 76 -0.47 3.16 -21.85
N ASP A 77 -1.13 3.30 -20.69
CA ASP A 77 -0.50 3.09 -19.39
C ASP A 77 -0.28 1.61 -19.12
N ARG A 78 0.90 1.25 -18.62
CA ARG A 78 1.13 -0.08 -18.05
C ARG A 78 0.66 -0.10 -16.60
N PHE A 79 -0.08 -1.12 -16.19
CA PHE A 79 -0.62 -1.21 -14.83
C PHE A 79 -0.66 -2.64 -14.29
N ALA A 80 -0.73 -2.73 -12.96
CA ALA A 80 -1.05 -3.95 -12.24
C ALA A 80 -1.81 -3.59 -10.97
N SER A 81 -2.45 -4.59 -10.36
CA SER A 81 -3.10 -4.46 -9.05
C SER A 81 -2.60 -5.56 -8.14
N ILE A 82 -2.13 -5.18 -6.97
CA ILE A 82 -1.63 -6.08 -5.94
C ILE A 82 -2.33 -5.79 -4.61
N ARG A 83 -2.44 -6.80 -3.76
CA ARG A 83 -2.83 -6.68 -2.36
C ARG A 83 -1.58 -6.97 -1.50
N ASP A 84 -1.35 -6.17 -0.47
CA ASP A 84 -0.31 -6.44 0.51
C ASP A 84 -0.57 -7.77 1.27
N PRO A 85 0.47 -8.36 1.89
CA PRO A 85 0.33 -9.59 2.69
C PRO A 85 -0.62 -9.45 3.89
#